data_AF-A0A1Y3EI89-F1
#
_entry.id   AF-A0A1Y3EI89-F1
#
_cell.length_a   1.000
_cell.length_b   1.000
_cell.length_c   1.000
_cell.angle_alpha   90.00
_cell.angle_beta   90.00
_cell.angle_gamma   90.00
#
_symmetry.space_group_name_H-M   'P 1'
#
loop_
_entity.id
_entity.type
_entity.pdbx_description
1 polymer ?
#
loop_
_entity_poly.entity_id
_entity_poly.type
_entity_poly.pdbx_seq_one_letter_code
_entity_poly.pdbx_strand_id
1 'polypeptide(L)'
;MYGPGLEESVRTKDRNHFFVDCADAGPGKVEVCMKNHADGSPVDVQISDCGNGSYTVYYKVNKPGQYDIYVRFAGSPIPGMPYKVQVKPHVDLSSVVIRGLEERVFINSISEFTVDTTALTKTISNAEVSCTIRSPDGNMARCRVKNEKDGTYRIFYSTIVEGKHELQVSYDDVPLTAQPLLVHAVDGHDETRCKVQGAGLKAGLVGIPCRFRVDTKGAGSGKLNIAIEGPSESTISTANNLDGSCTVEYVVSKAGVYKISVTFAEKHIPGSPFTALIEPLLDPNLVRAWGPGLESKNCRFDLPLQFLVDTTRSGSAQLQVLVDSECGAAPKQPEIVEQAHGVYKVTYYAPEVDSNCKVHILYGGKEIQNR
;
A
#
# COMPACT_ATOMS: atom_id res chain seq x y z
N MET A 1 -24.00 -25.41 -33.29
CA MET A 1 -24.55 -25.31 -31.93
C MET A 1 -23.94 -24.12 -31.22
N TYR A 2 -24.67 -23.46 -30.35
CA TYR A 2 -24.23 -22.24 -29.64
C TYR A 2 -25.06 -22.03 -28.36
N GLY A 3 -24.59 -21.21 -27.42
CA GLY A 3 -25.36 -20.83 -26.22
C GLY A 3 -24.58 -20.98 -24.91
N PRO A 4 -25.15 -20.49 -23.79
CA PRO A 4 -24.44 -20.33 -22.52
C PRO A 4 -24.00 -21.66 -21.90
N GLY A 5 -24.73 -22.74 -22.16
CA GLY A 5 -24.38 -24.10 -21.72
C GLY A 5 -23.20 -24.71 -22.47
N LEU A 6 -22.50 -23.97 -23.34
CA LEU A 6 -21.29 -24.41 -24.03
C LEU A 6 -20.07 -23.55 -23.68
N GLU A 7 -20.25 -22.53 -22.84
CA GLU A 7 -19.22 -21.54 -22.46
C GLU A 7 -18.43 -22.00 -21.22
N GLU A 8 -17.32 -21.33 -20.93
CA GLU A 8 -16.45 -21.66 -19.78
C GLU A 8 -17.06 -21.31 -18.41
N SER A 9 -18.19 -20.59 -18.41
CA SER A 9 -18.92 -20.12 -17.23
C SER A 9 -19.82 -21.20 -16.60
N VAL A 10 -19.97 -22.36 -17.26
CA VAL A 10 -20.84 -23.46 -16.80
C VAL A 10 -20.39 -23.98 -15.44
N ARG A 11 -21.34 -24.07 -14.50
CA ARG A 11 -21.10 -24.58 -13.15
C ARG A 11 -21.98 -25.76 -12.78
N THR A 12 -21.53 -26.53 -11.81
CA THR A 12 -22.34 -27.58 -11.21
C THR A 12 -23.60 -27.01 -10.56
N LYS A 13 -24.62 -27.85 -10.41
CA LYS A 13 -25.95 -27.53 -9.85
C LYS A 13 -26.83 -26.59 -10.68
N ASP A 14 -26.24 -25.80 -11.57
CA ASP A 14 -26.97 -24.89 -12.44
C ASP A 14 -27.68 -25.66 -13.57
N ARG A 15 -28.84 -25.14 -14.00
CA ARG A 15 -29.54 -25.65 -15.17
C ARG A 15 -28.98 -24.92 -16.39
N ASN A 16 -28.23 -25.64 -17.21
CA ASN A 16 -27.56 -25.09 -18.38
C ASN A 16 -28.35 -25.42 -19.64
N HIS A 17 -28.19 -24.62 -20.69
CA HIS A 17 -28.82 -24.90 -21.97
C HIS A 17 -28.02 -24.39 -23.16
N PHE A 18 -28.19 -25.03 -24.30
CA PHE A 18 -27.62 -24.60 -25.57
C PHE A 18 -28.56 -24.92 -26.73
N PHE A 19 -28.27 -24.33 -27.88
CA PHE A 19 -29.08 -24.41 -29.08
C PHE A 19 -28.39 -25.25 -30.14
N VAL A 20 -29.18 -26.09 -30.80
CA VAL A 20 -28.79 -26.85 -31.99
C VAL A 20 -29.67 -26.38 -33.14
N ASP A 21 -29.06 -25.67 -34.08
CA ASP A 21 -29.75 -25.20 -35.29
C ASP A 21 -29.58 -26.22 -36.42
N CYS A 22 -30.70 -26.69 -36.95
CA CYS A 22 -30.78 -27.66 -38.04
C CYS A 22 -31.81 -27.24 -39.10
N ALA A 23 -32.20 -25.96 -39.17
CA ALA A 23 -33.26 -25.48 -40.04
C ALA A 23 -33.06 -25.85 -41.53
N ASP A 24 -31.82 -25.81 -42.00
CA ASP A 24 -31.45 -26.12 -43.39
C ASP A 24 -30.94 -27.56 -43.59
N ALA A 25 -31.01 -28.41 -42.56
CA ALA A 25 -30.43 -29.76 -42.60
C ALA A 25 -31.35 -30.81 -43.26
N GLY A 26 -32.57 -30.44 -43.62
CA GLY A 26 -33.61 -31.35 -44.15
C GLY A 26 -34.39 -32.07 -43.05
N PRO A 27 -35.16 -33.13 -43.37
CA PRO A 27 -35.93 -33.87 -42.38
C PRO A 27 -35.02 -34.75 -41.53
N GLY A 28 -35.16 -34.67 -40.20
CA GLY A 28 -34.37 -35.47 -39.27
C GLY A 28 -34.71 -35.18 -37.82
N LYS A 29 -34.16 -35.98 -36.91
CA LYS A 29 -34.24 -35.76 -35.46
C LYS A 29 -32.87 -35.44 -34.90
N VAL A 30 -32.83 -34.54 -33.91
CA VAL A 30 -31.64 -34.27 -33.11
C VAL A 30 -31.55 -35.26 -31.96
N GLU A 31 -30.39 -35.85 -31.79
CA GLU A 31 -30.03 -36.71 -30.65
C GLU A 31 -28.82 -36.12 -29.96
N VAL A 32 -28.87 -36.04 -28.62
CA VAL A 32 -27.75 -35.53 -27.81
C VAL A 32 -27.38 -36.55 -26.76
N CYS A 33 -26.08 -36.79 -26.63
CA CYS A 33 -25.49 -37.59 -25.56
C CYS A 33 -24.38 -36.78 -24.90
N MET A 34 -24.46 -36.61 -23.59
CA MET A 34 -23.43 -35.95 -22.80
C MET A 34 -22.88 -36.94 -21.78
N LYS A 35 -21.55 -36.99 -21.64
CA LYS A 35 -20.88 -37.87 -20.68
C LYS A 35 -19.71 -37.18 -20.00
N ASN A 36 -19.42 -37.56 -18.77
CA ASN A 36 -18.21 -37.11 -18.09
C ASN A 36 -16.99 -37.70 -18.81
N HIS A 37 -15.99 -36.86 -19.12
CA HIS A 37 -14.81 -37.28 -19.87
C HIS A 37 -13.95 -38.29 -19.11
N ALA A 38 -13.90 -38.20 -17.77
CA ALA A 38 -13.00 -38.98 -16.93
C ALA A 38 -13.54 -40.40 -16.66
N ASP A 39 -14.82 -40.55 -16.35
CA ASP A 39 -15.42 -41.82 -15.95
C ASP A 39 -16.48 -42.35 -16.94
N GLY A 40 -16.79 -41.59 -18.00
CA GLY A 40 -17.79 -41.96 -19.00
C GLY A 40 -19.23 -41.93 -18.51
N SER A 41 -19.49 -41.46 -17.28
CA SER A 41 -20.83 -41.44 -16.70
C SER A 41 -21.78 -40.56 -17.52
N PRO A 42 -23.00 -41.04 -17.85
CA PRO A 42 -23.94 -40.29 -18.65
C PRO A 42 -24.54 -39.12 -17.86
N VAL A 43 -24.84 -38.03 -18.57
CA VAL A 43 -25.59 -36.87 -18.05
C VAL A 43 -26.97 -36.89 -18.67
N ASP A 44 -28.00 -36.70 -17.83
CA ASP A 44 -29.37 -36.56 -18.31
C ASP A 44 -29.54 -35.24 -19.08
N VAL A 45 -30.09 -35.35 -20.30
CA VAL A 45 -30.29 -34.23 -21.22
C VAL A 45 -31.73 -34.19 -21.67
N GLN A 46 -32.32 -32.99 -21.68
CA GLN A 46 -33.69 -32.76 -22.13
C GLN A 46 -33.67 -31.93 -23.40
N ILE A 47 -34.28 -32.44 -24.47
CA ILE A 47 -34.33 -31.76 -25.77
C ILE A 47 -35.75 -31.22 -25.98
N SER A 48 -35.85 -29.94 -26.31
CA SER A 48 -37.09 -29.26 -26.68
C SER A 48 -37.01 -28.83 -28.15
N ASP A 49 -37.93 -29.30 -28.98
CA ASP A 49 -38.08 -28.87 -30.37
C ASP A 49 -38.82 -27.51 -30.42
N CYS A 50 -38.25 -26.54 -31.13
CA CYS A 50 -38.84 -25.20 -31.27
C CYS A 50 -39.80 -25.09 -32.47
N GLY A 51 -39.95 -26.14 -33.29
CA GLY A 51 -40.87 -26.20 -34.43
C GLY A 51 -40.42 -25.43 -35.68
N ASN A 52 -39.25 -24.81 -35.63
CA ASN A 52 -38.63 -24.07 -36.75
C ASN A 52 -37.32 -24.73 -37.23
N GLY A 53 -37.08 -25.99 -36.86
CA GLY A 53 -35.83 -26.70 -37.13
C GLY A 53 -34.69 -26.40 -36.16
N SER A 54 -34.93 -25.58 -35.12
CA SER A 54 -34.02 -25.37 -34.00
C SER A 54 -34.46 -26.16 -32.77
N TYR A 55 -33.48 -26.58 -31.96
CA TYR A 55 -33.68 -27.35 -30.75
C TYR A 55 -32.97 -26.69 -29.57
N THR A 56 -33.62 -26.66 -28.41
CA THR A 56 -32.99 -26.26 -27.15
C THR A 56 -32.68 -27.49 -26.32
N VAL A 57 -31.44 -27.63 -25.89
CA VAL A 57 -30.96 -28.75 -25.09
C VAL A 57 -30.68 -28.25 -23.69
N TYR A 58 -31.29 -28.86 -22.67
CA TYR A 58 -31.07 -28.56 -21.26
C TYR A 58 -30.31 -29.69 -20.59
N TYR A 59 -29.39 -29.35 -19.69
CA TYR A 59 -28.68 -30.34 -18.87
C TYR A 59 -28.32 -29.76 -17.50
N LYS A 60 -28.06 -30.65 -16.54
CA LYS A 60 -27.57 -30.30 -15.20
C LYS A 60 -26.53 -31.30 -14.75
N VAL A 61 -25.39 -30.79 -14.26
CA VAL A 61 -24.23 -31.58 -13.82
C VAL A 61 -23.97 -31.37 -12.34
N ASN A 62 -23.61 -32.43 -11.63
CA ASN A 62 -23.39 -32.39 -10.17
C ASN A 62 -21.92 -32.55 -9.76
N LYS A 63 -21.05 -32.95 -10.70
CA LYS A 63 -19.60 -33.09 -10.46
C LYS A 63 -18.84 -32.11 -11.37
N PRO A 64 -17.83 -31.40 -10.87
CA PRO A 64 -16.98 -30.57 -11.71
C PRO A 64 -16.07 -31.45 -12.58
N GLY A 65 -15.60 -30.92 -13.70
CA GLY A 65 -14.72 -31.62 -14.64
C GLY A 65 -15.05 -31.35 -16.10
N GLN A 66 -14.32 -32.01 -17.00
CA GLN A 66 -14.58 -31.94 -18.43
C GLN A 66 -15.68 -32.93 -18.83
N TYR A 67 -16.58 -32.50 -19.70
CA TYR A 67 -17.66 -33.31 -20.25
C TYR A 67 -17.60 -33.29 -21.78
N ASP A 68 -17.89 -34.43 -22.40
CA ASP A 68 -17.98 -34.58 -23.85
C ASP A 68 -19.45 -34.59 -24.27
N ILE A 69 -19.82 -33.70 -25.17
CA ILE A 69 -21.15 -33.61 -25.79
C ILE A 69 -21.05 -34.16 -27.22
N TYR A 70 -21.92 -35.10 -27.54
CA TYR A 70 -22.12 -35.65 -28.88
C TYR A 70 -23.51 -35.26 -29.36
N VAL A 71 -23.57 -34.66 -30.53
CA VAL A 71 -24.83 -34.31 -31.20
C VAL A 71 -24.89 -35.03 -32.54
N ARG A 72 -26.05 -35.63 -32.83
CA ARG A 72 -26.35 -36.26 -34.12
C ARG A 72 -27.62 -35.66 -34.71
N PHE A 73 -27.68 -35.58 -36.02
CA PHE A 73 -28.85 -35.24 -36.80
C PHE A 73 -29.15 -36.36 -37.79
N ALA A 74 -30.38 -36.86 -37.81
CA ALA A 74 -30.79 -37.99 -38.65
C ALA A 74 -29.86 -39.23 -38.52
N GLY A 75 -29.34 -39.48 -37.31
CA GLY A 75 -28.42 -40.58 -37.00
C GLY A 75 -26.94 -40.31 -37.31
N SER A 76 -26.61 -39.22 -38.03
CA SER A 76 -25.23 -38.84 -38.37
C SER A 76 -24.68 -37.78 -37.39
N PRO A 77 -23.40 -37.88 -36.95
CA PRO A 77 -22.79 -36.86 -36.10
C PRO A 77 -22.68 -35.53 -36.84
N ILE A 78 -22.99 -34.42 -36.15
CA ILE A 78 -22.75 -33.08 -36.70
C ILE A 78 -21.25 -32.74 -36.62
N PRO A 79 -20.74 -31.80 -37.43
CA PRO A 79 -19.33 -31.38 -37.37
C PRO A 79 -18.90 -30.89 -35.98
N GLY A 80 -17.63 -31.14 -35.63
CA GLY A 80 -17.02 -30.64 -34.38
C GLY A 80 -17.25 -31.50 -33.13
N MET A 81 -17.71 -32.75 -33.28
CA MET A 81 -17.97 -33.66 -32.16
C MET A 81 -16.76 -34.56 -31.82
N PRO A 82 -16.55 -34.92 -30.54
CA PRO A 82 -17.26 -34.40 -29.37
C PRO A 82 -16.89 -32.94 -29.09
N TYR A 83 -17.88 -32.16 -28.68
CA TYR A 83 -17.63 -30.85 -28.10
C TYR A 83 -17.32 -30.98 -26.62
N LYS A 84 -16.24 -30.34 -26.17
CA LYS A 84 -15.77 -30.43 -24.79
C LYS A 84 -16.25 -29.21 -24.01
N VAL A 85 -16.93 -29.44 -22.89
CA VAL A 85 -17.33 -28.39 -21.93
C VAL A 85 -16.59 -28.60 -20.63
N GLN A 86 -15.97 -27.55 -20.11
CA GLN A 86 -15.38 -27.55 -18.78
C GLN A 86 -16.42 -27.05 -17.77
N VAL A 87 -16.76 -27.88 -16.77
CA VAL A 87 -17.73 -27.54 -15.72
C VAL A 87 -16.98 -27.17 -14.44
N LYS A 88 -17.13 -25.93 -14.00
CA LYS A 88 -16.57 -25.44 -12.73
C LYS A 88 -17.47 -25.83 -11.53
N PRO A 89 -16.94 -25.89 -10.30
CA PRO A 89 -17.78 -26.06 -9.11
C PRO A 89 -18.75 -24.90 -8.90
N HIS A 90 -19.96 -25.16 -8.41
CA HIS A 90 -20.87 -24.14 -7.91
C HIS A 90 -20.22 -23.30 -6.79
N VAL A 91 -20.45 -22.00 -6.81
CA VAL A 91 -19.99 -21.06 -5.77
C VAL A 91 -21.20 -20.47 -5.06
N ASP A 92 -21.24 -20.66 -3.74
CA ASP A 92 -22.19 -19.95 -2.89
C ASP A 92 -21.52 -18.66 -2.40
N LEU A 93 -22.02 -17.53 -2.86
CA LEU A 93 -21.49 -16.20 -2.55
C LEU A 93 -22.26 -15.49 -1.43
N SER A 94 -23.22 -16.15 -0.80
CA SER A 94 -24.09 -15.55 0.22
C SER A 94 -23.35 -15.02 1.46
N SER A 95 -22.14 -15.52 1.72
CA SER A 95 -21.29 -15.07 2.83
C SER A 95 -20.27 -13.99 2.46
N VAL A 96 -20.18 -13.61 1.17
CA VAL A 96 -19.26 -12.55 0.71
C VAL A 96 -19.86 -11.19 1.05
N VAL A 97 -19.04 -10.30 1.62
CA VAL A 97 -19.48 -8.98 2.09
C VAL A 97 -18.73 -7.86 1.36
N ILE A 98 -19.46 -6.85 0.91
CA ILE A 98 -18.89 -5.63 0.34
C ILE A 98 -18.90 -4.54 1.43
N ARG A 99 -17.76 -3.90 1.68
CA ARG A 99 -17.58 -2.88 2.72
C ARG A 99 -16.94 -1.61 2.16
N GLY A 100 -17.37 -0.47 2.67
CA GLY A 100 -16.78 0.83 2.34
C GLY A 100 -17.09 1.36 0.94
N LEU A 101 -18.10 0.80 0.27
CA LEU A 101 -18.60 1.38 -0.98
C LEU A 101 -19.35 2.68 -0.65
N GLU A 102 -18.83 3.80 -1.15
CA GLU A 102 -19.47 5.11 -1.02
C GLU A 102 -20.47 5.34 -2.16
N GLU A 103 -21.69 5.78 -1.84
CA GLU A 103 -22.70 6.12 -2.85
C GLU A 103 -22.34 7.37 -3.65
N ARG A 104 -21.61 8.30 -3.05
CA ARG A 104 -21.17 9.55 -3.68
C ARG A 104 -19.66 9.64 -3.65
N VAL A 105 -19.06 9.75 -4.83
CA VAL A 105 -17.62 9.85 -5.01
C VAL A 105 -17.28 11.07 -5.87
N PHE A 106 -16.01 11.45 -5.89
CA PHE A 106 -15.55 12.55 -6.73
C PHE A 106 -14.88 12.04 -8.00
N ILE A 107 -15.11 12.74 -9.11
CA ILE A 107 -14.33 12.53 -10.35
C ILE A 107 -12.85 12.89 -10.12
N ASN A 108 -11.98 12.47 -11.04
CA ASN A 108 -10.53 12.72 -11.00
C ASN A 108 -9.83 12.21 -9.73
N SER A 109 -10.48 11.35 -8.96
CA SER A 109 -9.95 10.76 -7.74
C SER A 109 -10.15 9.27 -7.74
N ILE A 110 -9.21 8.55 -7.11
CA ILE A 110 -9.32 7.11 -6.91
C ILE A 110 -10.22 6.88 -5.71
N SER A 111 -11.30 6.14 -5.91
CA SER A 111 -12.17 5.60 -4.87
C SER A 111 -11.85 4.13 -4.65
N GLU A 112 -12.09 3.64 -3.43
CA GLU A 112 -11.81 2.25 -3.07
C GLU A 112 -12.91 1.66 -2.20
N PHE A 113 -13.09 0.35 -2.28
CA PHE A 113 -13.92 -0.44 -1.37
C PHE A 113 -13.36 -1.85 -1.25
N THR A 114 -13.83 -2.60 -0.26
CA THR A 114 -13.32 -3.94 0.07
C THR A 114 -14.37 -5.01 -0.18
N VAL A 115 -13.96 -6.12 -0.77
CA VAL A 115 -14.71 -7.37 -0.84
C VAL A 115 -14.08 -8.35 0.14
N ASP A 116 -14.86 -8.79 1.12
CA ASP A 116 -14.45 -9.74 2.14
C ASP A 116 -14.98 -11.13 1.78
N THR A 117 -14.06 -12.06 1.50
CA THR A 117 -14.38 -13.45 1.13
C THR A 117 -14.00 -14.46 2.22
N THR A 118 -13.62 -13.98 3.41
CA THR A 118 -13.10 -14.82 4.51
C THR A 118 -14.09 -15.87 5.01
N ALA A 119 -15.39 -15.62 4.87
CA ALA A 119 -16.46 -16.53 5.28
C ALA A 119 -16.84 -17.58 4.21
N LEU A 120 -16.11 -17.67 3.09
CA LEU A 120 -16.34 -18.72 2.10
C LEU A 120 -15.87 -20.07 2.66
N THR A 121 -16.82 -21.01 2.81
CA THR A 121 -16.54 -22.36 3.33
C THR A 121 -15.88 -23.29 2.30
N LYS A 122 -15.89 -22.90 1.01
CA LYS A 122 -15.27 -23.61 -0.10
C LYS A 122 -14.56 -22.62 -1.02
N THR A 123 -13.24 -22.61 -0.96
CA THR A 123 -12.41 -21.85 -1.90
C THR A 123 -12.18 -22.67 -3.17
N ILE A 124 -12.46 -22.07 -4.32
CA ILE A 124 -12.04 -22.62 -5.61
C ILE A 124 -10.56 -22.25 -5.82
N SER A 125 -9.77 -23.21 -6.30
CA SER A 125 -8.37 -22.98 -6.65
C SER A 125 -8.26 -21.87 -7.70
N ASN A 126 -7.43 -20.85 -7.44
CA ASN A 126 -7.22 -19.68 -8.31
C ASN A 126 -8.47 -18.83 -8.56
N ALA A 127 -9.49 -18.87 -7.69
CA ALA A 127 -10.59 -17.92 -7.78
C ALA A 127 -10.11 -16.49 -7.48
N GLU A 128 -10.55 -15.54 -8.32
CA GLU A 128 -10.21 -14.13 -8.19
C GLU A 128 -11.46 -13.27 -8.12
N VAL A 129 -11.37 -12.17 -7.37
CA VAL A 129 -12.34 -11.07 -7.44
C VAL A 129 -12.03 -10.22 -8.66
N SER A 130 -13.06 -9.95 -9.46
CA SER A 130 -12.99 -9.02 -10.58
C SER A 130 -14.06 -7.95 -10.41
N CYS A 131 -13.79 -6.77 -10.96
CA CYS A 131 -14.77 -5.69 -10.98
C CYS A 131 -14.65 -4.91 -12.28
N THR A 132 -15.79 -4.55 -12.85
CA THR A 132 -15.89 -3.62 -13.99
C THR A 132 -16.76 -2.44 -13.59
N ILE A 133 -16.43 -1.27 -14.13
CA ILE A 133 -17.21 -0.05 -14.02
C ILE A 133 -17.77 0.30 -15.39
N ARG A 134 -19.05 0.63 -15.44
CA ARG A 134 -19.71 1.22 -16.60
C ARG A 134 -20.07 2.66 -16.29
N SER A 135 -19.58 3.57 -17.12
CA SER A 135 -19.80 5.01 -17.03
C SER A 135 -21.12 5.42 -17.71
N PRO A 136 -21.69 6.60 -17.36
CA PRO A 136 -22.92 7.13 -17.96
C PRO A 136 -22.86 7.29 -19.49
N ASP A 137 -21.66 7.51 -20.04
CA ASP A 137 -21.40 7.61 -21.48
C ASP A 137 -21.37 6.23 -22.19
N GLY A 138 -21.59 5.14 -21.44
CA GLY A 138 -21.59 3.77 -21.93
C GLY A 138 -20.23 3.09 -21.91
N ASN A 139 -19.15 3.81 -21.60
CA ASN A 139 -17.81 3.22 -21.56
C ASN A 139 -17.67 2.21 -20.41
N MET A 140 -17.00 1.10 -20.67
CA MET A 140 -16.72 0.06 -19.68
C MET A 140 -15.21 -0.08 -19.46
N ALA A 141 -14.81 -0.18 -18.20
CA ALA A 141 -13.42 -0.38 -17.82
C ALA A 141 -13.30 -1.43 -16.72
N ARG A 142 -12.17 -2.16 -16.69
CA ARG A 142 -11.84 -3.07 -15.59
C ARG A 142 -11.24 -2.28 -14.43
N CYS A 143 -11.79 -2.48 -13.23
CA CYS A 143 -11.27 -1.88 -12.01
C CYS A 143 -9.97 -2.60 -11.59
N ARG A 144 -9.08 -1.87 -10.92
CA ARG A 144 -7.88 -2.46 -10.35
C ARG A 144 -8.24 -3.20 -9.07
N VAL A 145 -7.90 -4.48 -8.99
CA VAL A 145 -8.16 -5.31 -7.79
C VAL A 145 -6.82 -5.71 -7.17
N LYS A 146 -6.70 -5.57 -5.85
CA LYS A 146 -5.55 -6.00 -5.07
C LYS A 146 -6.00 -7.07 -4.07
N ASN A 147 -5.40 -8.25 -4.14
CA ASN A 147 -5.58 -9.31 -3.15
C ASN A 147 -4.67 -9.03 -1.94
N GLU A 148 -5.24 -8.85 -0.75
CA GLU A 148 -4.49 -8.57 0.48
C GLU A 148 -3.90 -9.83 1.13
N LYS A 149 -4.15 -11.01 0.55
CA LYS A 149 -3.66 -12.32 0.99
C LYS A 149 -4.18 -12.77 2.36
N ASP A 150 -5.25 -12.16 2.84
CA ASP A 150 -5.97 -12.50 4.07
C ASP A 150 -7.43 -12.90 3.81
N GLY A 151 -7.81 -13.09 2.54
CA GLY A 151 -9.19 -13.34 2.12
C GLY A 151 -9.99 -12.06 1.81
N THR A 152 -9.37 -10.89 1.91
CA THR A 152 -9.95 -9.61 1.49
C THR A 152 -9.31 -9.08 0.21
N TYR A 153 -10.13 -8.38 -0.59
CA TYR A 153 -9.73 -7.78 -1.85
C TYR A 153 -10.09 -6.30 -1.84
N ARG A 154 -9.11 -5.44 -2.13
CA ARG A 154 -9.36 -4.01 -2.32
C ARG A 154 -9.56 -3.71 -3.79
N ILE A 155 -10.71 -3.11 -4.10
CA ILE A 155 -11.06 -2.66 -5.45
C ILE A 155 -10.82 -1.16 -5.52
N PHE A 156 -10.13 -0.71 -6.56
CA PHE A 156 -9.85 0.68 -6.86
C PHE A 156 -10.43 1.05 -8.22
N TYR A 157 -11.09 2.20 -8.28
CA TYR A 157 -11.64 2.73 -9.52
C TYR A 157 -11.57 4.27 -9.51
N SER A 158 -11.56 4.86 -10.69
CA SER A 158 -11.63 6.31 -10.89
C SER A 158 -12.41 6.58 -12.17
N THR A 159 -12.98 7.78 -12.26
CA THR A 159 -13.72 8.22 -13.43
C THR A 159 -13.51 9.72 -13.64
N ILE A 160 -13.62 10.16 -14.89
CA ILE A 160 -13.62 11.56 -15.30
C ILE A 160 -15.00 12.04 -15.75
N VAL A 161 -15.98 11.13 -15.76
CA VAL A 161 -17.35 11.39 -16.21
C VAL A 161 -18.22 11.59 -14.97
N GLU A 162 -19.00 12.66 -14.93
CA GLU A 162 -19.99 12.87 -13.86
C GLU A 162 -21.24 12.01 -14.09
N GLY A 163 -21.88 11.58 -13.00
CA GLY A 163 -23.15 10.88 -13.02
C GLY A 163 -23.10 9.47 -12.42
N LYS A 164 -24.15 8.70 -12.70
CA LYS A 164 -24.37 7.36 -12.12
C LYS A 164 -23.55 6.29 -12.85
N HIS A 165 -22.66 5.64 -12.13
CA HIS A 165 -21.85 4.52 -12.63
C HIS A 165 -22.36 3.20 -12.05
N GLU A 166 -22.23 2.15 -12.84
CA GLU A 166 -22.59 0.77 -12.47
C GLU A 166 -21.30 -0.03 -12.25
N LEU A 167 -21.13 -0.58 -11.06
CA LEU A 167 -20.02 -1.47 -10.69
C LEU A 167 -20.51 -2.91 -10.64
N GLN A 168 -20.03 -3.74 -11.56
CA GLN A 168 -20.29 -5.18 -11.55
C GLN A 168 -19.10 -5.88 -10.88
N VAL A 169 -19.34 -6.48 -9.71
CA VAL A 169 -18.33 -7.24 -8.96
C VAL A 169 -18.64 -8.73 -9.10
N SER A 170 -17.61 -9.53 -9.36
CA SER A 170 -17.72 -10.97 -9.49
C SER A 170 -16.62 -11.68 -8.71
N TYR A 171 -16.88 -12.92 -8.31
CA TYR A 171 -15.90 -13.83 -7.74
C TYR A 171 -15.88 -15.12 -8.58
N ASP A 172 -14.74 -15.43 -9.19
CA ASP A 172 -14.60 -16.51 -10.18
C ASP A 172 -15.73 -16.41 -11.22
N ASP A 173 -15.87 -15.26 -11.88
CA ASP A 173 -16.87 -14.97 -12.92
C ASP A 173 -18.34 -14.99 -12.47
N VAL A 174 -18.65 -15.34 -11.21
CA VAL A 174 -20.01 -15.30 -10.68
C VAL A 174 -20.28 -13.91 -10.07
N PRO A 175 -21.30 -13.17 -10.56
CA PRO A 175 -21.72 -11.90 -9.97
C PRO A 175 -22.00 -12.03 -8.47
N LEU A 176 -21.38 -11.15 -7.66
CA LEU A 176 -21.67 -11.07 -6.22
C LEU A 176 -23.10 -10.55 -5.94
N THR A 177 -23.62 -9.74 -6.86
CA THR A 177 -24.94 -9.12 -6.78
C THR A 177 -25.70 -9.31 -8.08
N ALA A 178 -27.01 -9.46 -7.98
CA ALA A 178 -27.89 -9.66 -9.15
C ALA A 178 -28.01 -8.39 -10.01
N GLN A 179 -27.91 -7.22 -9.38
CA GLN A 179 -27.86 -5.93 -10.06
C GLN A 179 -26.52 -5.26 -9.76
N PRO A 180 -25.94 -4.51 -10.72
CA PRO A 180 -24.72 -3.75 -10.48
C PRO A 180 -24.87 -2.80 -9.30
N LEU A 181 -23.77 -2.58 -8.57
CA LEU A 181 -23.70 -1.61 -7.49
C LEU A 181 -23.67 -0.20 -8.10
N LEU A 182 -24.41 0.74 -7.54
CA LEU A 182 -24.50 2.10 -8.07
C LEU A 182 -23.66 3.07 -7.26
N VAL A 183 -22.89 3.93 -7.96
CA VAL A 183 -22.17 5.06 -7.37
C VAL A 183 -22.41 6.32 -8.19
N HIS A 184 -22.46 7.48 -7.53
CA HIS A 184 -22.68 8.78 -8.17
C HIS A 184 -21.41 9.61 -8.09
N ALA A 185 -20.75 9.78 -9.24
CA ALA A 185 -19.55 10.59 -9.36
C ALA A 185 -19.93 12.06 -9.62
N VAL A 186 -19.34 12.97 -8.86
CA VAL A 186 -19.56 14.42 -8.99
C VAL A 186 -18.24 15.16 -9.10
N ASP A 187 -18.23 16.35 -9.70
CA ASP A 187 -17.11 17.28 -9.50
C ASP A 187 -17.11 17.87 -8.09
N GLY A 188 -15.92 18.23 -7.63
CA GLY A 188 -15.66 18.76 -6.31
C GLY A 188 -14.44 18.13 -5.65
N HIS A 189 -14.19 18.58 -4.42
CA HIS A 189 -13.10 18.10 -3.60
C HIS A 189 -13.47 18.11 -2.12
N ASP A 190 -12.69 17.35 -1.35
CA ASP A 190 -12.74 17.30 0.11
C ASP A 190 -11.33 17.08 0.64
N GLU A 191 -10.66 18.17 1.01
CA GLU A 191 -9.31 18.18 1.58
C GLU A 191 -9.20 17.36 2.88
N THR A 192 -10.33 17.15 3.58
CA THR A 192 -10.33 16.39 4.83
C THR A 192 -10.10 14.89 4.63
N ARG A 193 -10.27 14.41 3.39
CA ARG A 193 -10.00 13.03 2.99
C ARG A 193 -8.52 12.77 2.70
N CYS A 194 -7.73 13.82 2.50
CA CYS A 194 -6.28 13.66 2.36
C CYS A 194 -5.66 13.16 3.67
N LYS A 195 -4.79 12.15 3.58
CA LYS A 195 -4.06 11.60 4.73
C LYS A 195 -2.57 11.78 4.53
N VAL A 196 -1.85 12.11 5.58
CA VAL A 196 -0.40 12.31 5.50
C VAL A 196 0.31 11.63 6.66
N GLN A 197 1.41 10.95 6.37
CA GLN A 197 2.16 10.18 7.35
C GLN A 197 3.64 10.05 6.96
N GLY A 198 4.51 9.98 7.94
CA GLY A 198 5.95 9.75 7.73
C GLY A 198 6.79 10.45 8.78
N ALA A 199 7.99 9.92 9.02
CA ALA A 199 8.92 10.46 10.03
C ALA A 199 9.36 11.89 9.69
N GLY A 200 9.48 12.22 8.39
CA GLY A 200 9.87 13.54 7.93
C GLY A 200 8.89 14.66 8.27
N LEU A 201 7.68 14.35 8.76
CA LEU A 201 6.74 15.36 9.28
C LEU A 201 7.07 15.81 10.71
N LYS A 202 7.94 15.09 11.41
CA LYS A 202 8.21 15.26 12.85
C LYS A 202 9.68 15.53 13.16
N ALA A 203 10.59 14.81 12.51
CA ALA A 203 12.02 14.93 12.79
C ALA A 203 12.89 14.54 11.59
N GLY A 204 14.16 14.97 11.64
CA GLY A 204 15.16 14.67 10.63
C GLY A 204 16.56 15.14 11.02
N LEU A 205 17.53 14.91 10.13
CA LEU A 205 18.90 15.36 10.31
C LEU A 205 19.33 16.26 9.15
N VAL A 206 20.19 17.24 9.42
CA VAL A 206 20.76 18.12 8.39
C VAL A 206 21.41 17.29 7.28
N GLY A 207 21.09 17.61 6.03
CA GLY A 207 21.63 16.94 4.85
C GLY A 207 21.08 15.53 4.58
N ILE A 208 20.25 14.97 5.47
CA ILE A 208 19.63 13.66 5.28
C ILE A 208 18.22 13.81 4.71
N PRO A 209 17.87 13.08 3.64
CA PRO A 209 16.52 13.15 3.08
C PRO A 209 15.43 12.72 4.07
N CYS A 210 14.50 13.64 4.30
CA CYS A 210 13.33 13.44 5.15
C CYS A 210 12.13 13.08 4.28
N ARG A 211 11.46 11.98 4.59
CA ARG A 211 10.37 11.43 3.76
C ARG A 211 9.04 11.40 4.49
N PHE A 212 7.98 11.73 3.75
CA PHE A 212 6.61 11.48 4.14
C PHE A 212 5.74 11.15 2.93
N ARG A 213 4.55 10.60 3.16
CA ARG A 213 3.61 10.15 2.14
C ARG A 213 2.28 10.87 2.32
N VAL A 214 1.72 11.36 1.22
CA VAL A 214 0.41 12.00 1.14
C VAL A 214 -0.51 11.10 0.31
N ASP A 215 -1.62 10.65 0.89
CA ASP A 215 -2.70 9.92 0.21
C ASP A 215 -3.82 10.90 -0.12
N THR A 216 -4.22 10.95 -1.39
CA THR A 216 -5.27 11.85 -1.92
C THR A 216 -6.47 11.08 -2.46
N LYS A 217 -6.56 9.77 -2.18
CA LYS A 217 -7.70 8.95 -2.57
C LYS A 217 -8.99 9.48 -1.97
N GLY A 218 -10.03 9.53 -2.79
CA GLY A 218 -11.35 10.05 -2.45
C GLY A 218 -11.42 11.56 -2.22
N ALA A 219 -10.33 12.32 -2.35
CA ALA A 219 -10.32 13.76 -2.09
C ALA A 219 -10.84 14.61 -3.26
N GLY A 220 -11.07 14.02 -4.44
CA GLY A 220 -11.64 14.70 -5.61
C GLY A 220 -10.66 15.48 -6.47
N SER A 221 -11.19 16.44 -7.23
CA SER A 221 -10.45 17.29 -8.17
C SER A 221 -9.65 18.35 -7.41
N GLY A 222 -8.32 18.25 -7.37
CA GLY A 222 -7.51 19.25 -6.69
C GLY A 222 -6.01 19.08 -6.87
N LYS A 223 -5.27 20.20 -6.77
CA LYS A 223 -3.81 20.18 -6.79
C LYS A 223 -3.26 20.06 -5.38
N LEU A 224 -2.33 19.12 -5.19
CA LEU A 224 -1.52 19.02 -3.98
C LEU A 224 -0.35 20.01 -4.07
N ASN A 225 -0.22 20.89 -3.08
CA ASN A 225 0.93 21.79 -2.93
C ASN A 225 1.60 21.56 -1.56
N ILE A 226 2.92 21.65 -1.54
CA ILE A 226 3.76 21.43 -0.36
C ILE A 226 4.71 22.62 -0.25
N ALA A 227 4.74 23.24 0.93
CA ALA A 227 5.67 24.32 1.25
C ALA A 227 6.38 24.01 2.58
N ILE A 228 7.68 24.24 2.61
CA ILE A 228 8.52 23.98 3.79
C ILE A 228 9.26 25.28 4.11
N GLU A 229 8.97 25.82 5.29
CA GLU A 229 9.50 27.09 5.79
C GLU A 229 10.35 26.83 7.02
N GLY A 230 11.54 27.40 7.10
CA GLY A 230 12.42 27.24 8.25
C GLY A 230 13.79 27.92 8.09
N PRO A 231 14.78 27.53 8.92
CA PRO A 231 16.11 28.15 8.95
C PRO A 231 16.91 28.15 7.64
N SER A 232 16.60 27.25 6.71
CA SER A 232 17.20 27.21 5.37
C SER A 232 16.17 26.85 4.30
N GLU A 233 16.48 27.15 3.04
CA GLU A 233 15.70 26.64 1.92
C GLU A 233 15.74 25.10 1.88
N SER A 234 14.68 24.51 1.33
CA SER A 234 14.55 23.07 1.17
C SER A 234 14.54 22.68 -0.30
N THR A 235 15.20 21.57 -0.62
CA THR A 235 15.04 20.91 -1.91
C THR A 235 13.96 19.85 -1.76
N ILE A 236 12.86 19.99 -2.51
CA ILE A 236 11.71 19.07 -2.45
C ILE A 236 11.68 18.21 -3.72
N SER A 237 11.49 16.91 -3.55
CA SER A 237 11.20 15.97 -4.65
C SER A 237 9.94 15.16 -4.34
N THR A 238 9.20 14.80 -5.39
CA THR A 238 7.93 14.08 -5.28
C THR A 238 7.90 12.89 -6.22
N ALA A 239 7.43 11.75 -5.73
CA ALA A 239 7.26 10.52 -6.50
C ALA A 239 5.81 10.03 -6.41
N ASN A 240 5.14 9.90 -7.57
CA ASN A 240 3.80 9.31 -7.64
C ASN A 240 3.89 7.80 -7.48
N ASN A 241 3.16 7.24 -6.51
CA ASN A 241 3.19 5.81 -6.22
C ASN A 241 2.19 5.00 -7.08
N LEU A 242 1.47 5.66 -8.00
CA LEU A 242 0.48 5.06 -8.92
C LEU A 242 -0.68 4.34 -8.20
N ASP A 243 -0.95 4.72 -6.96
CA ASP A 243 -2.01 4.16 -6.12
C ASP A 243 -2.88 5.24 -5.45
N GLY A 244 -2.83 6.47 -5.97
CA GLY A 244 -3.54 7.63 -5.43
C GLY A 244 -2.79 8.38 -4.33
N SER A 245 -1.54 8.00 -4.07
CA SER A 245 -0.66 8.68 -3.14
C SER A 245 0.63 9.17 -3.80
N CYS A 246 1.27 10.13 -3.13
CA CYS A 246 2.58 10.67 -3.48
C CYS A 246 3.54 10.52 -2.30
N THR A 247 4.77 10.12 -2.59
CA THR A 247 5.88 10.18 -1.64
C THR A 247 6.59 11.51 -1.84
N VAL A 248 6.84 12.22 -0.74
CA VAL A 248 7.52 13.51 -0.69
C VAL A 248 8.82 13.30 0.05
N GLU A 249 9.89 13.83 -0.52
CA GLU A 249 11.20 13.88 0.10
C GLU A 249 11.68 15.33 0.13
N TYR A 250 12.27 15.75 1.25
CA TYR A 250 12.93 17.04 1.33
C TYR A 250 14.28 16.96 2.06
N VAL A 251 15.19 17.85 1.68
CA VAL A 251 16.52 18.00 2.29
C VAL A 251 16.72 19.46 2.69
N VAL A 252 17.28 19.70 3.87
CA VAL A 252 17.61 21.04 4.40
C VAL A 252 19.05 21.09 4.91
N SER A 253 19.64 22.29 4.94
CA SER A 253 21.06 22.50 5.24
C SER A 253 21.35 23.08 6.63
N LYS A 254 20.33 23.52 7.37
CA LYS A 254 20.47 24.05 8.74
C LYS A 254 19.54 23.34 9.71
N ALA A 255 20.04 23.09 10.92
CA ALA A 255 19.26 22.56 12.02
C ALA A 255 18.23 23.60 12.51
N GLY A 256 17.16 23.11 13.12
CA GLY A 256 16.10 23.91 13.71
C GLY A 256 14.71 23.41 13.35
N VAL A 257 13.71 24.23 13.65
CA VAL A 257 12.29 23.88 13.48
C VAL A 257 11.82 24.29 12.10
N TYR A 258 11.24 23.35 11.35
CA TYR A 258 10.65 23.57 10.04
C TYR A 258 9.13 23.37 10.08
N LYS A 259 8.42 24.29 9.42
CA LYS A 259 6.97 24.25 9.24
C LYS A 259 6.65 23.69 7.85
N ILE A 260 5.90 22.59 7.81
CA ILE A 260 5.52 21.88 6.59
C ILE A 260 4.04 22.10 6.34
N SER A 261 3.73 22.94 5.37
CA SER A 261 2.37 23.21 4.90
C SER A 261 2.04 22.25 3.76
N VAL A 262 0.93 21.52 3.89
CA VAL A 262 0.41 20.61 2.87
C VAL A 262 -1.01 21.05 2.60
N THR A 263 -1.28 21.46 1.36
CA THR A 263 -2.58 21.95 0.95
C THR A 263 -3.11 21.16 -0.24
N PHE A 264 -4.40 20.89 -0.26
CA PHE A 264 -5.12 20.28 -1.37
C PHE A 264 -6.22 21.22 -1.84
N ALA A 265 -6.28 21.50 -3.15
CA ALA A 265 -7.19 22.51 -3.70
C ALA A 265 -7.10 23.85 -2.94
N GLU A 266 -5.87 24.30 -2.68
CA GLU A 266 -5.53 25.55 -1.97
C GLU A 266 -5.97 25.63 -0.49
N LYS A 267 -6.46 24.53 0.09
CA LYS A 267 -6.84 24.44 1.50
C LYS A 267 -5.94 23.51 2.27
N HIS A 268 -5.66 23.82 3.55
CA HIS A 268 -4.89 22.94 4.41
C HIS A 268 -5.59 21.60 4.63
N ILE A 269 -4.84 20.51 4.48
CA ILE A 269 -5.32 19.17 4.86
C ILE A 269 -5.33 19.03 6.40
N PRO A 270 -6.04 18.04 6.97
CA PRO A 270 -6.04 17.80 8.41
C PRO A 270 -4.63 17.65 8.98
N GLY A 271 -4.35 18.37 10.06
CA GLY A 271 -3.05 18.39 10.74
C GLY A 271 -2.01 19.34 10.13
N SER A 272 -2.25 19.90 8.94
CA SER A 272 -1.38 20.92 8.38
C SER A 272 -1.62 22.29 9.04
N PRO A 273 -0.57 23.09 9.31
CA PRO A 273 0.85 22.82 9.09
C PRO A 273 1.46 21.85 10.12
N PHE A 274 2.39 21.03 9.68
CA PHE A 274 3.19 20.13 10.53
C PHE A 274 4.48 20.80 10.98
N THR A 275 5.06 20.31 12.08
CA THR A 275 6.32 20.83 12.62
C THR A 275 7.35 19.72 12.69
N ALA A 276 8.46 19.89 11.98
CA ALA A 276 9.58 18.96 12.00
C ALA A 276 10.80 19.58 12.69
N LEU A 277 11.38 18.87 13.66
CA LEU A 277 12.65 19.25 14.29
C LEU A 277 13.81 18.60 13.53
N ILE A 278 14.66 19.43 12.93
CA ILE A 278 15.85 18.97 12.22
C ILE A 278 17.07 19.18 13.12
N GLU A 279 17.73 18.08 13.50
CA GLU A 279 18.93 18.13 14.33
C GLU A 279 20.22 18.15 13.46
N PRO A 280 21.34 18.67 13.99
CA PRO A 280 22.62 18.59 13.30
C PRO A 280 23.03 17.13 13.06
N LEU A 281 23.71 16.87 11.94
CA LEU A 281 24.35 15.58 11.71
C LEU A 281 25.52 15.39 12.69
N LEU A 282 25.76 14.15 13.14
CA LEU A 282 26.85 13.87 14.07
C LEU A 282 28.22 14.23 13.45
N ASP A 283 28.88 15.24 14.00
CA ASP A 283 30.25 15.63 13.65
C ASP A 283 31.05 15.98 14.92
N PRO A 284 31.86 15.02 15.42
CA PRO A 284 32.72 15.24 16.58
C PRO A 284 33.74 16.38 16.41
N ASN A 285 34.09 16.78 15.17
CA ASN A 285 35.03 17.88 14.95
C ASN A 285 34.44 19.25 15.26
N LEU A 286 33.11 19.35 15.38
CA LEU A 286 32.42 20.58 15.76
C LEU A 286 32.33 20.77 17.28
N VAL A 287 32.75 19.76 18.06
CA VAL A 287 32.79 19.83 19.52
C VAL A 287 33.91 20.76 19.93
N ARG A 288 33.62 21.65 20.87
CA ARG A 288 34.60 22.58 21.43
C ARG A 288 34.74 22.34 22.91
N ALA A 289 35.98 22.32 23.39
CA ALA A 289 36.27 22.25 24.82
C ALA A 289 37.20 23.40 25.21
N TRP A 290 36.90 24.08 26.32
CA TRP A 290 37.72 25.19 26.80
C TRP A 290 37.54 25.43 28.30
N GLY A 291 38.56 25.99 28.93
CA GLY A 291 38.52 26.37 30.34
C GLY A 291 39.85 26.09 31.05
N PRO A 292 39.99 26.57 32.30
CA PRO A 292 41.24 26.49 33.05
C PRO A 292 41.71 25.05 33.28
N GLY A 293 40.79 24.08 33.35
CA GLY A 293 41.10 22.66 33.47
C GLY A 293 41.66 22.01 32.19
N LEU A 294 41.87 22.75 31.10
CA LEU A 294 42.58 22.27 29.91
C LEU A 294 43.89 23.03 29.67
N GLU A 295 44.22 23.99 30.54
CA GLU A 295 45.44 24.79 30.43
C GLU A 295 46.65 24.01 30.94
N SER A 296 47.83 24.23 30.35
CA SER A 296 49.07 23.54 30.73
C SER A 296 49.82 24.20 31.89
N LYS A 297 49.25 25.25 32.51
CA LYS A 297 49.89 26.05 33.55
C LYS A 297 48.99 26.13 34.79
N ASN A 298 49.62 26.22 35.96
CA ASN A 298 48.94 26.42 37.25
C ASN A 298 47.96 25.30 37.66
N CYS A 299 48.14 24.07 37.14
CA CYS A 299 47.38 22.90 37.58
C CYS A 299 47.85 22.49 38.99
N ARG A 300 46.91 22.43 39.94
CA ARG A 300 47.16 21.93 41.30
C ARG A 300 46.31 20.69 41.57
N PHE A 301 46.91 19.65 42.13
CA PHE A 301 46.21 18.38 42.43
C PHE A 301 45.20 18.49 43.58
N ASP A 302 45.38 19.49 44.46
CA ASP A 302 44.54 19.72 45.64
C ASP A 302 43.27 20.54 45.33
N LEU A 303 43.11 21.03 44.10
CA LEU A 303 41.96 21.86 43.69
C LEU A 303 41.22 21.25 42.50
N PRO A 304 39.88 21.41 42.43
CA PRO A 304 39.10 20.95 41.29
C PRO A 304 39.42 21.78 40.03
N LEU A 305 39.80 21.08 38.97
CA LEU A 305 39.99 21.62 37.63
C LEU A 305 38.69 21.52 36.84
N GLN A 306 38.35 22.59 36.12
CA GLN A 306 37.07 22.73 35.42
C GLN A 306 37.24 23.20 34.00
N PHE A 307 36.46 22.62 33.08
CA PHE A 307 36.33 23.11 31.70
C PHE A 307 34.91 22.86 31.19
N LEU A 308 34.55 23.52 30.09
CA LEU A 308 33.29 23.37 29.40
C LEU A 308 33.48 22.60 28.10
N VAL A 309 32.46 21.84 27.70
CA VAL A 309 32.36 21.16 26.41
C VAL A 309 31.05 21.56 25.74
N ASP A 310 31.13 22.15 24.55
CA ASP A 310 29.99 22.53 23.71
C ASP A 310 29.87 21.55 22.54
N THR A 311 28.75 20.82 22.51
CA THR A 311 28.38 19.85 21.48
C THR A 311 27.17 20.31 20.68
N THR A 312 26.72 21.57 20.84
CA THR A 312 25.46 22.08 20.27
C THR A 312 25.40 22.02 18.75
N ARG A 313 26.55 21.91 18.07
CA ARG A 313 26.67 21.83 16.61
C ARG A 313 27.11 20.46 16.10
N SER A 314 27.34 19.51 16.99
CA SER A 314 27.96 18.23 16.68
C SER A 314 26.98 17.09 16.48
N GLY A 315 25.67 17.35 16.44
CA GLY A 315 24.63 16.34 16.47
C GLY A 315 24.58 15.61 17.81
N SER A 316 23.54 14.82 18.05
CA SER A 316 23.31 14.16 19.34
C SER A 316 24.17 12.89 19.48
N ALA A 317 25.08 12.85 20.44
CA ALA A 317 25.85 11.65 20.83
C ALA A 317 26.30 11.68 22.29
N GLN A 318 26.83 10.56 22.78
CA GLN A 318 27.37 10.45 24.14
C GLN A 318 28.71 11.20 24.27
N LEU A 319 28.80 12.08 25.26
CA LEU A 319 30.06 12.66 25.73
C LEU A 319 30.70 11.74 26.77
N GLN A 320 31.99 11.44 26.59
CA GLN A 320 32.83 10.76 27.58
C GLN A 320 34.10 11.57 27.77
N VAL A 321 34.56 11.68 29.02
CA VAL A 321 35.85 12.28 29.34
C VAL A 321 36.64 11.30 30.18
N LEU A 322 37.92 11.12 29.87
CA LEU A 322 38.84 10.30 30.63
C LEU A 322 40.05 11.15 31.00
N VAL A 323 40.49 11.02 32.24
CA VAL A 323 41.68 11.69 32.74
C VAL A 323 42.72 10.63 33.02
N ASP A 324 43.74 10.57 32.17
CA ASP A 324 44.84 9.61 32.25
C ASP A 324 46.09 10.22 32.90
N SER A 325 46.86 9.38 33.57
CA SER A 325 48.08 9.76 34.29
C SER A 325 49.26 8.94 33.80
N GLU A 326 50.39 9.60 33.49
CA GLU A 326 51.61 8.92 33.06
C GLU A 326 52.21 7.98 34.12
N CYS A 327 51.71 7.99 35.37
CA CYS A 327 52.11 7.07 36.43
C CYS A 327 51.50 5.65 36.34
N GLY A 328 50.70 5.35 35.31
CA GLY A 328 50.11 4.02 35.08
C GLY A 328 48.92 3.67 35.98
N ALA A 329 48.38 4.66 36.71
CA ALA A 329 47.12 4.51 37.43
C ALA A 329 45.94 4.39 36.46
N ALA A 330 44.88 3.68 36.84
CA ALA A 330 43.68 3.57 36.01
C ALA A 330 43.07 4.97 35.74
N PRO A 331 42.63 5.25 34.50
CA PRO A 331 42.02 6.53 34.16
C PRO A 331 40.81 6.82 35.05
N LYS A 332 40.74 8.03 35.60
CA LYS A 332 39.60 8.47 36.41
C LYS A 332 38.54 9.09 35.52
N GLN A 333 37.27 8.78 35.81
CA GLN A 333 36.14 9.46 35.19
C GLN A 333 35.83 10.75 35.95
N PRO A 334 35.79 11.90 35.26
CA PRO A 334 35.45 13.17 35.87
C PRO A 334 33.94 13.30 36.07
N GLU A 335 33.54 14.26 36.90
CA GLU A 335 32.14 14.63 37.04
C GLU A 335 31.73 15.46 35.81
N ILE A 336 30.66 15.05 35.13
CA ILE A 336 30.12 15.73 33.95
C ILE A 336 28.69 16.15 34.25
N VAL A 337 28.42 17.47 34.18
CA VAL A 337 27.10 18.05 34.45
C VAL A 337 26.66 18.89 33.25
N GLU A 338 25.53 18.54 32.64
CA GLU A 338 24.93 19.36 31.59
C GLU A 338 24.36 20.65 32.18
N GLN A 339 24.87 21.81 31.74
CA GLN A 339 24.48 23.14 32.22
C GLN A 339 23.35 23.73 31.38
N ALA A 340 23.34 23.41 30.09
CA ALA A 340 22.32 23.77 29.11
C ALA A 340 22.33 22.69 28.00
N HIS A 341 21.28 22.62 27.19
CA HIS A 341 21.17 21.61 26.12
C HIS A 341 22.42 21.55 25.24
N GLY A 342 23.19 20.47 25.33
CA GLY A 342 24.43 20.25 24.57
C GLY A 342 25.66 21.03 25.09
N VAL A 343 25.62 21.57 26.31
CA VAL A 343 26.75 22.25 26.96
C VAL A 343 27.02 21.62 28.32
N TYR A 344 28.20 21.03 28.48
CA TYR A 344 28.60 20.25 29.64
C TYR A 344 29.71 20.94 30.42
N LYS A 345 29.61 20.95 31.74
CA LYS A 345 30.69 21.31 32.66
C LYS A 345 31.37 20.04 33.16
N VAL A 346 32.68 19.97 32.99
CA VAL A 346 33.50 18.85 33.42
C VAL A 346 34.35 19.30 34.61
N THR A 347 34.33 18.51 35.69
CA THR A 347 35.12 18.77 36.90
C THR A 347 35.96 17.54 37.24
N TYR A 348 37.25 17.72 37.44
CA TYR A 348 38.19 16.65 37.78
C TYR A 348 39.30 17.13 38.71
N TYR A 349 40.03 16.20 39.32
CA TYR A 349 41.20 16.50 40.15
C TYR A 349 42.44 15.93 39.46
N ALA A 350 43.53 16.69 39.44
CA ALA A 350 44.79 16.18 38.89
C ALA A 350 45.33 15.03 39.77
N PRO A 351 46.12 14.09 39.20
CA PRO A 351 46.76 13.03 39.98
C PRO A 351 47.64 13.62 41.10
N GLU A 352 47.70 12.95 42.27
CA GLU A 352 48.52 13.37 43.42
C GLU A 352 50.03 13.30 43.18
N VAL A 353 50.45 12.56 42.14
CA VAL A 353 51.85 12.39 41.77
C VAL A 353 52.21 13.44 40.73
N ASP A 354 53.33 14.14 40.90
CA ASP A 354 53.94 15.09 39.94
C ASP A 354 54.21 14.39 38.59
N SER A 355 53.15 14.23 37.81
CA SER A 355 53.11 13.48 36.56
C SER A 355 52.20 14.24 35.60
N ASN A 356 52.50 14.15 34.30
CA ASN A 356 51.65 14.80 33.32
C ASN A 356 50.30 14.08 33.29
N CYS A 357 49.26 14.89 33.12
CA CYS A 357 47.88 14.44 33.03
C CYS A 357 47.40 14.68 31.60
N LYS A 358 46.77 13.67 31.00
CA LYS A 358 46.15 13.78 29.67
C LYS A 358 44.64 13.67 29.77
N VAL A 359 43.95 14.71 29.32
CA VAL A 359 42.48 14.73 29.23
C VAL A 359 42.08 14.25 27.84
N HIS A 360 41.36 13.14 27.79
CA HIS A 360 40.74 12.62 26.58
C HIS A 360 39.27 13.00 26.58
N ILE A 361 38.82 13.66 25.52
CA ILE A 361 37.41 14.01 25.34
C ILE A 361 36.92 13.23 24.12
N LEU A 362 35.92 12.37 24.33
CA LEU A 362 35.33 11.53 23.28
C LEU A 362 33.87 11.92 23.08
N TYR A 363 33.46 12.07 21.82
CA TYR A 363 32.07 12.31 21.44
C TYR A 363 31.62 11.28 20.41
N GLY A 364 30.58 10.52 20.74
CA GLY A 364 30.15 9.37 19.92
C GLY A 364 31.25 8.32 19.74
N GLY A 365 32.12 8.15 20.76
CA GLY A 365 33.24 7.22 20.74
C GLY A 365 34.47 7.67 19.94
N LYS A 366 34.47 8.87 19.35
CA LYS A 366 35.63 9.45 18.68
C LYS A 366 36.28 10.52 19.54
N GLU A 367 37.60 10.45 19.69
CA GLU A 367 38.39 11.49 20.36
C GLU A 367 38.33 12.80 19.56
N ILE A 368 38.01 13.89 20.22
CA ILE A 368 37.94 15.22 19.59
C ILE A 368 39.33 15.86 19.62
N GLN A 369 39.69 16.61 18.57
CA GLN A 369 40.93 17.39 18.58
C GLN A 369 40.71 18.70 19.32
N ASN A 370 41.42 18.88 20.45
CA ASN A 370 41.43 20.13 21.20
C ASN A 370 42.03 21.24 20.32
N ARG A 371 41.30 22.33 20.07
CA ARG A 371 41.76 23.48 19.29
C ARG A 371 41.58 24.78 20.06
#